data_AF-V6RYV4-F1
#
_entry.id   AF-V6RYV4-F1
#
_cell.length_a   1.000
_cell.length_b   1.000
_cell.length_c   1.000
_cell.angle_alpha   90.00
_cell.angle_beta   90.00
_cell.angle_gamma   90.00
#
_symmetry.space_group_name_H-M   'P 1'
#
loop_
_entity.id
_entity.type
_entity.pdbx_description
1 polymer ?
#
loop_
_entity_poly.entity_id
_entity_poly.type
_entity_poly.pdbx_seq_one_letter_code
_entity_poly.pdbx_strand_id
1 'polypeptide(L)'
;MVSKEDLEKRYAALSNKELLDILENKFSYTELALTVALEEISRRKLNENDIKAYKNAKVKEFNTFIRKNIIDDLSFFQKLFFFFIWIPFLNFPIRRNFMDYGFVLKLKQASYYSWTGFIFCIAISIVSSNYFDFSNITFIIIWMICFIIAFIFDESFNRRSQIIKLQRYYSNPESKEETQKEENDETHS
;
A
#
# COMPACT_ATOMS: atom_id res chain seq x y z
N MET A 1 -3.63 -0.28 -35.35
CA MET A 1 -2.22 0.16 -35.28
C MET A 1 -2.23 1.65 -35.01
N VAL A 2 -1.52 2.14 -33.99
CA VAL A 2 -1.43 3.58 -33.70
C VAL A 2 -0.42 4.18 -34.67
N SER A 3 -0.76 5.29 -35.34
CA SER A 3 0.14 5.95 -36.29
C SER A 3 1.12 6.90 -35.57
N LYS A 4 2.24 7.24 -36.23
CA LYS A 4 3.23 8.20 -35.69
C LYS A 4 2.59 9.57 -35.45
N GLU A 5 1.76 10.02 -36.38
CA GLU A 5 1.07 11.33 -36.33
C GLU A 5 0.09 11.42 -35.16
N ASP A 6 -0.61 10.33 -34.85
CA ASP A 6 -1.51 10.24 -33.69
C ASP A 6 -0.73 10.34 -32.37
N LEU A 7 0.45 9.71 -32.29
CA LEU A 7 1.32 9.78 -31.12
C LEU A 7 1.92 11.18 -30.95
N GLU A 8 2.37 11.81 -32.03
CA GLU A 8 2.91 13.18 -32.00
C GLU A 8 1.86 14.18 -31.50
N LYS A 9 0.64 14.10 -32.02
CA LYS A 9 -0.47 14.95 -31.59
C LYS A 9 -0.82 14.73 -30.11
N ARG A 10 -0.81 13.48 -29.66
CA ARG A 10 -1.11 13.12 -28.27
C ARG A 10 0.00 13.57 -27.32
N TYR A 11 1.26 13.41 -27.70
CA TYR A 11 2.41 13.73 -26.86
C TYR A 11 2.70 15.23 -26.82
N ALA A 12 2.33 15.97 -27.88
CA ALA A 12 2.30 17.42 -27.86
C ALA A 12 1.35 18.00 -26.79
N ALA A 13 0.28 17.29 -26.42
CA ALA A 13 -0.65 17.72 -25.37
C ALA A 13 -0.19 17.33 -23.94
N LEU A 14 0.82 16.47 -23.80
CA LEU A 14 1.33 16.03 -22.50
C LEU A 14 2.21 17.11 -21.86
N SER A 15 2.24 17.11 -20.52
CA SER A 15 3.17 17.92 -19.73
C SER A 15 4.59 17.36 -19.80
N ASN A 16 5.57 18.20 -19.46
CA ASN A 16 6.98 17.80 -19.42
C ASN A 16 7.23 16.65 -18.43
N LYS A 17 6.46 16.59 -17.32
CA LYS A 17 6.53 15.50 -16.33
C LYS A 17 6.08 14.17 -16.94
N GLU A 18 4.99 14.18 -17.70
CA GLU A 18 4.43 12.98 -18.34
C GLU A 18 5.32 12.46 -19.47
N LEU A 19 5.93 13.34 -20.26
CA LEU A 19 6.91 12.95 -21.28
C LEU A 19 8.14 12.26 -20.68
N LEU A 20 8.64 12.77 -19.55
CA LEU A 20 9.76 12.15 -18.83
C LEU A 20 9.38 10.79 -18.20
N ASP A 21 8.12 10.62 -17.77
CA ASP A 21 7.61 9.36 -17.21
C ASP A 21 7.50 8.25 -18.28
N ILE A 22 7.24 8.62 -19.54
CA ILE A 22 7.28 7.70 -20.70
C ILE A 22 8.71 7.16 -20.93
N LEU A 23 9.72 8.04 -20.84
CA LEU A 23 11.12 7.63 -20.98
C LEU A 23 11.61 6.77 -19.81
N GLU A 24 11.14 7.06 -18.59
CA GLU A 24 11.49 6.28 -17.40
C GLU A 24 10.89 4.87 -17.46
N ASN A 25 9.68 4.71 -17.99
CA ASN A 25 9.01 3.42 -18.19
C ASN A 25 9.19 2.86 -19.62
N LYS A 26 10.40 2.95 -20.19
CA LYS A 26 10.67 2.61 -21.60
C LYS A 26 10.19 1.22 -22.06
N PHE A 27 10.10 0.24 -21.16
CA PHE A 27 9.67 -1.11 -21.49
C PHE A 27 8.15 -1.25 -21.67
N SER A 28 7.36 -0.33 -21.11
CA SER A 28 5.90 -0.32 -21.25
C SER A 28 5.42 0.35 -22.54
N TYR A 29 6.34 0.87 -23.36
CA TYR A 29 6.03 1.60 -24.59
C TYR A 29 6.72 0.99 -25.79
N THR A 30 6.08 1.09 -26.95
CA THR A 30 6.68 0.71 -28.23
C THR A 30 7.87 1.62 -28.57
N GLU A 31 8.86 1.10 -29.29
CA GLU A 31 10.00 1.91 -29.77
C GLU A 31 9.55 3.18 -30.52
N LEU A 32 8.51 3.08 -31.35
CA LEU A 32 7.92 4.23 -32.06
C LEU A 32 7.46 5.34 -31.09
N ALA A 33 6.80 4.95 -30.00
CA ALA A 33 6.35 5.89 -28.97
C ALA A 33 7.53 6.52 -28.23
N LEU A 34 8.60 5.77 -27.96
CA LEU A 34 9.80 6.33 -27.34
C LEU A 34 10.50 7.35 -28.26
N THR A 35 10.59 7.06 -29.55
CA THR A 35 11.16 7.99 -30.53
C THR A 35 10.36 9.29 -30.58
N VAL A 36 9.03 9.21 -30.64
CA VAL A 36 8.16 10.39 -30.66
C VAL A 36 8.26 11.19 -29.35
N ALA A 37 8.36 10.52 -28.20
CA ALA A 37 8.56 11.20 -26.91
C ALA A 37 9.93 11.92 -26.84
N LEU A 38 11.00 11.29 -27.35
CA LEU A 38 12.33 11.91 -27.44
C LEU A 38 12.33 13.11 -28.37
N GLU A 39 11.73 12.99 -29.55
CA GLU A 39 11.58 14.09 -30.52
C GLU A 39 10.84 15.29 -29.88
N GLU A 40 9.75 15.03 -29.15
CA GLU A 40 8.97 16.05 -28.48
C GLU A 40 9.75 16.73 -27.32
N ILE A 41 10.50 15.95 -26.54
CA ILE A 41 11.37 16.45 -25.46
C ILE A 41 12.48 17.34 -26.03
N SER A 42 13.12 16.90 -27.13
CA SER A 42 14.12 17.69 -27.84
C SER A 42 13.54 18.97 -28.43
N ARG A 43 12.32 18.91 -28.99
CA ARG A 43 11.59 20.09 -29.52
C ARG A 43 11.33 21.13 -28.45
N ARG A 44 10.99 20.68 -27.23
CA ARG A 44 10.74 21.54 -26.06
C ARG A 44 11.99 22.07 -25.38
N LYS A 45 13.18 21.60 -25.79
CA LYS A 45 14.49 21.99 -25.22
C LYS A 45 14.49 21.89 -23.70
N LEU A 46 14.02 20.77 -23.17
CA LEU A 46 14.07 20.49 -21.73
C LEU A 46 15.50 20.63 -21.23
N ASN A 47 15.70 21.50 -20.25
CA ASN A 47 17.02 21.78 -19.72
C ASN A 47 17.37 20.78 -18.62
N GLU A 48 18.65 20.68 -18.27
CA GLU A 48 19.12 19.79 -17.19
C GLU A 48 18.42 20.11 -15.85
N ASN A 49 18.07 21.38 -15.64
CA ASN A 49 17.29 21.83 -14.49
C ASN A 49 15.87 21.23 -14.44
N ASP A 50 15.21 21.02 -15.57
CA ASP A 50 13.86 20.43 -15.63
C ASP A 50 13.91 18.93 -15.31
N ILE A 51 14.93 18.24 -15.83
CA ILE A 51 15.20 16.83 -15.51
C ILE A 51 15.53 16.67 -14.02
N LYS A 52 16.33 17.59 -13.46
CA LYS A 52 16.66 17.61 -12.03
C LYS A 52 15.43 17.91 -11.17
N ALA A 53 14.58 18.85 -11.59
CA ALA A 53 13.32 19.14 -10.91
C ALA A 53 12.36 17.95 -10.91
N TYR A 54 12.25 17.24 -12.04
CA TYR A 54 11.48 16.00 -12.16
C TYR A 54 11.99 14.92 -11.20
N LYS A 55 13.30 14.64 -11.23
CA LYS A 55 13.92 13.65 -10.33
C LYS A 55 13.72 14.02 -8.86
N ASN A 56 13.91 15.29 -8.52
CA ASN A 56 13.69 15.78 -7.15
C ASN A 56 12.22 15.66 -6.73
N ALA A 57 11.26 15.91 -7.63
CA ALA A 57 9.84 15.73 -7.36
C ALA A 57 9.50 14.25 -7.09
N LYS A 58 10.03 13.32 -7.90
CA LYS A 58 9.89 11.87 -7.68
C LYS A 58 10.51 11.43 -6.35
N VAL A 59 11.71 11.90 -6.03
CA VAL A 59 12.37 11.62 -4.75
C VAL A 59 11.56 12.18 -3.57
N LYS A 60 10.96 13.36 -3.71
CA LYS A 60 10.12 13.96 -2.67
C LYS A 60 8.79 13.21 -2.50
N GLU A 61 8.16 12.80 -3.59
CA GLU A 61 6.96 11.93 -3.58
C GLU A 61 7.29 10.61 -2.88
N PHE A 62 8.41 9.97 -3.25
CA PHE A 62 8.91 8.76 -2.63
C PHE A 62 9.17 8.94 -1.13
N ASN A 63 9.92 9.97 -0.74
CA ASN A 63 10.23 10.23 0.68
C ASN A 63 8.97 10.51 1.50
N THR A 64 7.99 11.22 0.93
CA THR A 64 6.71 11.50 1.56
C THR A 64 5.91 10.21 1.74
N PHE A 65 5.89 9.35 0.73
CA PHE A 65 5.25 8.04 0.80
C PHE A 65 5.92 7.12 1.82
N ILE A 66 7.26 7.04 1.83
CA ILE A 66 8.05 6.28 2.80
C ILE A 66 7.75 6.75 4.22
N ARG A 67 7.81 8.06 4.47
CA ARG A 67 7.48 8.60 5.79
C ARG A 67 6.05 8.23 6.20
N LYS A 68 5.11 8.34 5.28
CA LYS A 68 3.69 8.05 5.51
C LYS A 68 3.39 6.57 5.75
N ASN A 69 4.12 5.66 5.10
CA ASN A 69 3.80 4.22 5.10
C ASN A 69 4.83 3.34 5.80
N ILE A 70 5.97 3.90 6.24
CA ILE A 70 7.01 3.18 6.98
C ILE A 70 7.19 3.77 8.38
N ILE A 71 7.05 5.08 8.54
CA ILE A 71 7.25 5.75 9.84
C ILE A 71 5.92 5.92 10.58
N ASP A 72 4.87 6.34 9.89
CA ASP A 72 3.55 6.52 10.51
C ASP A 72 2.75 5.21 10.55
N ASP A 73 2.89 4.45 11.63
CA ASP A 73 2.11 3.24 11.90
C ASP A 73 0.82 3.53 12.69
N LEU A 74 0.03 2.47 12.94
CA LEU A 74 -1.09 2.57 13.89
C LEU A 74 -0.54 2.84 15.29
N SER A 75 -1.10 3.83 15.98
CA SER A 75 -0.75 4.04 17.39
C SER A 75 -1.19 2.85 18.25
N PHE A 76 -0.55 2.65 19.39
CA PHE A 76 -0.90 1.57 20.32
C PHE A 76 -2.41 1.55 20.67
N PHE A 77 -3.01 2.71 20.91
CA PHE A 77 -4.44 2.84 21.18
C PHE A 77 -5.32 2.49 19.97
N GLN A 78 -4.87 2.80 18.76
CA GLN A 78 -5.58 2.36 17.55
C GLN A 78 -5.50 0.84 17.40
N LYS A 79 -4.34 0.22 17.66
CA LYS A 79 -4.17 -1.24 17.65
C LYS A 79 -5.14 -1.90 18.65
N LEU A 80 -5.22 -1.37 19.87
CA LEU A 80 -6.21 -1.79 20.88
C LEU A 80 -7.65 -1.64 20.36
N PHE A 81 -8.00 -0.45 19.84
CA PHE A 81 -9.34 -0.16 19.33
C PHE A 81 -9.76 -1.18 18.28
N PHE A 82 -8.94 -1.41 17.25
CA PHE A 82 -9.29 -2.34 16.18
C PHE A 82 -9.36 -3.80 16.65
N PHE A 83 -8.57 -4.19 17.66
CA PHE A 83 -8.59 -5.54 18.21
C PHE A 83 -9.86 -5.82 19.02
N PHE A 84 -10.23 -4.91 19.92
CA PHE A 84 -11.42 -5.09 20.77
C PHE A 84 -12.73 -4.77 20.06
N ILE A 85 -12.71 -3.78 19.17
CA ILE A 85 -13.85 -3.34 18.38
C ILE A 85 -13.60 -3.81 16.95
N TRP A 86 -13.94 -5.07 16.67
CA TRP A 86 -13.74 -5.68 15.35
C TRP A 86 -14.95 -5.51 14.42
N ILE A 87 -16.05 -4.91 14.90
CA ILE A 87 -17.30 -4.75 14.15
C ILE A 87 -17.06 -3.92 12.88
N PRO A 88 -17.35 -4.44 11.67
CA PRO A 88 -17.07 -3.76 10.42
C PRO A 88 -17.68 -2.36 10.31
N PHE A 89 -18.91 -2.19 10.81
CA PHE A 89 -19.64 -0.91 10.76
C PHE A 89 -18.95 0.20 11.57
N LEU A 90 -18.46 -0.12 12.76
CA LEU A 90 -17.75 0.84 13.63
C LEU A 90 -16.37 1.22 13.08
N ASN A 91 -15.71 0.27 12.42
CA ASN A 91 -14.38 0.45 11.85
C ASN A 91 -14.37 1.12 10.48
N PHE A 92 -15.50 1.09 9.76
CA PHE A 92 -15.63 1.61 8.41
C PHE A 92 -15.16 3.06 8.23
N PRO A 93 -15.61 4.06 9.02
CA PRO A 93 -15.22 5.46 8.80
C PRO A 93 -13.71 5.67 8.99
N ILE A 94 -13.10 4.98 9.96
CA ILE A 94 -11.66 5.11 10.23
C ILE A 94 -10.85 4.48 9.10
N ARG A 95 -11.26 3.29 8.63
CA ARG A 95 -10.61 2.63 7.48
C ARG A 95 -10.77 3.42 6.20
N ARG A 96 -11.92 4.05 5.98
CA ARG A 96 -12.15 4.92 4.82
C ARG A 96 -11.21 6.11 4.82
N ASN A 97 -11.03 6.77 5.96
CA ASN A 97 -10.04 7.84 6.10
C ASN A 97 -8.63 7.35 5.73
N PHE A 98 -8.20 6.18 6.21
CA PHE A 98 -6.88 5.64 5.83
C PHE A 98 -6.74 5.37 4.34
N MET A 99 -7.81 4.89 3.69
CA MET A 99 -7.83 4.67 2.25
C MET A 99 -7.75 5.98 1.46
N ASP A 100 -8.56 6.98 1.83
CA ASP A 100 -8.60 8.28 1.15
C ASP A 100 -7.27 9.03 1.30
N TYR A 101 -6.59 8.88 2.44
CA TYR A 101 -5.24 9.39 2.62
C TYR A 101 -4.15 8.46 2.05
N GLY A 102 -4.43 7.25 1.57
CA GLY A 102 -3.39 6.36 1.03
C GLY A 102 -2.40 5.82 2.07
N PHE A 103 -2.85 5.60 3.31
CA PHE A 103 -2.09 4.90 4.35
C PHE A 103 -2.27 3.37 4.21
N VAL A 104 -1.45 2.74 3.37
CA VAL A 104 -1.53 1.31 3.08
C VAL A 104 -1.15 0.47 4.32
N LEU A 105 -0.09 0.86 5.04
CA LEU A 105 0.38 0.13 6.23
C LEU A 105 -0.70 0.14 7.32
N LYS A 106 -1.26 1.32 7.60
CA LYS A 106 -2.32 1.49 8.63
C LYS A 106 -3.55 0.66 8.30
N LEU A 107 -3.95 0.60 7.03
CA LEU A 107 -5.10 -0.19 6.60
C LEU A 107 -4.87 -1.69 6.81
N LYS A 108 -3.66 -2.19 6.48
CA LYS A 108 -3.28 -3.60 6.71
C LYS A 108 -3.23 -3.94 8.20
N GLN A 109 -2.62 -3.09 9.02
CA GLN A 109 -2.58 -3.27 10.47
C GLN A 109 -3.99 -3.24 11.08
N ALA A 110 -4.83 -2.26 10.72
CA ALA A 110 -6.22 -2.20 11.19
C ALA A 110 -7.03 -3.45 10.81
N SER A 111 -6.79 -4.00 9.62
CA SER A 111 -7.43 -5.24 9.18
C SER A 111 -6.94 -6.45 9.97
N TYR A 112 -5.62 -6.57 10.16
CA TYR A 112 -5.01 -7.63 10.98
C TYR A 112 -5.54 -7.63 12.41
N TYR A 113 -5.54 -6.48 13.10
CA TYR A 113 -5.99 -6.41 14.49
C TYR A 113 -7.48 -6.73 14.63
N SER A 114 -8.34 -6.26 13.73
CA SER A 114 -9.77 -6.63 13.78
C SER A 114 -10.02 -8.11 13.53
N TRP A 115 -9.35 -8.72 12.56
CA TRP A 115 -9.52 -10.14 12.29
C TRP A 115 -8.98 -11.01 13.41
N THR A 116 -7.78 -10.70 13.92
CA THR A 116 -7.21 -11.44 15.05
C THR A 116 -8.03 -11.29 16.32
N GLY A 117 -8.50 -10.07 16.63
CA GLY A 117 -9.40 -9.82 17.75
C GLY A 117 -10.70 -10.61 17.66
N PHE A 118 -11.31 -10.65 16.49
CA PHE A 118 -12.51 -11.47 16.20
C PHE A 118 -12.25 -12.97 16.38
N ILE A 119 -11.19 -13.49 15.76
CA ILE A 119 -10.82 -14.92 15.84
C ILE A 119 -10.55 -15.33 17.28
N PHE A 120 -9.75 -14.55 18.03
CA PHE A 120 -9.48 -14.85 19.43
C PHE A 120 -10.74 -14.78 20.29
N CYS A 121 -11.62 -13.79 20.06
CA CYS A 121 -12.88 -13.67 20.78
C CYS A 121 -13.77 -14.91 20.57
N ILE A 122 -13.90 -15.38 19.32
CA ILE A 122 -14.63 -16.62 19.00
C ILE A 122 -13.96 -17.84 19.66
N ALA A 123 -12.65 -17.98 19.52
CA ALA A 123 -11.92 -19.13 20.05
C ALA A 123 -12.08 -19.23 21.57
N ILE A 124 -11.92 -18.12 22.31
CA ILE A 124 -12.11 -18.09 23.76
C ILE A 124 -13.56 -18.41 24.12
N SER A 125 -14.53 -17.90 23.37
CA SER A 125 -15.96 -18.17 23.60
C SER A 125 -16.31 -19.67 23.42
N ILE A 126 -15.74 -20.32 22.41
CA ILE A 126 -15.90 -21.77 22.19
C ILE A 126 -15.25 -22.55 23.34
N VAL A 127 -14.03 -22.19 23.74
CA VAL A 127 -13.32 -22.88 24.84
C VAL A 127 -14.08 -22.72 26.16
N SER A 128 -14.56 -21.51 26.45
CA SER A 128 -15.36 -21.24 27.64
C SER A 128 -16.65 -22.06 27.64
N SER A 129 -17.42 -22.06 26.56
CA SER A 129 -18.70 -22.77 26.53
C SER A 129 -18.59 -24.29 26.63
N ASN A 130 -17.48 -24.90 26.18
CA ASN A 130 -17.36 -26.36 26.10
C ASN A 130 -16.49 -26.99 27.21
N TYR A 131 -15.51 -26.26 27.75
CA TYR A 131 -14.49 -26.85 28.61
C TYR A 131 -14.35 -26.19 29.98
N PHE A 132 -14.68 -24.89 30.10
CA PHE A 132 -14.42 -24.12 31.32
C PHE A 132 -15.49 -23.07 31.56
N ASP A 133 -16.14 -23.09 32.72
CA ASP A 133 -17.07 -22.05 33.13
C ASP A 133 -16.30 -20.78 33.59
N PHE A 134 -15.72 -20.07 32.61
CA PHE A 134 -14.93 -18.87 32.89
C PHE A 134 -15.82 -17.74 33.39
N SER A 135 -15.39 -17.12 34.48
CA SER A 135 -15.95 -15.82 34.86
C SER A 135 -15.67 -14.77 33.76
N ASN A 136 -16.54 -13.78 33.65
CA ASN A 136 -16.35 -12.65 32.71
C ASN A 136 -14.99 -11.95 32.88
N ILE A 137 -14.48 -11.89 34.12
CA ILE A 137 -13.17 -11.29 34.42
C ILE A 137 -12.04 -12.15 33.81
N THR A 138 -12.11 -13.47 33.99
CA THR A 138 -11.15 -14.42 33.43
C THR A 138 -11.13 -14.33 31.90
N PHE A 139 -12.30 -14.23 31.27
CA PHE A 139 -12.42 -14.04 29.82
C PHE A 139 -11.68 -12.79 29.35
N ILE A 140 -11.90 -11.65 29.99
CA ILE A 140 -11.27 -10.38 29.63
C ILE A 140 -9.74 -10.48 29.79
N ILE A 141 -9.25 -11.06 30.88
CA ILE A 141 -7.81 -11.24 31.12
C ILE A 141 -7.17 -12.08 30.02
N ILE A 142 -7.78 -13.21 29.65
CA ILE A 142 -7.28 -14.08 28.57
C ILE A 142 -7.29 -13.31 27.24
N TRP A 143 -8.35 -12.55 26.96
CA TRP A 143 -8.45 -11.77 25.72
C TRP A 143 -7.39 -10.67 25.64
N MET A 144 -7.06 -10.03 26.76
CA MET A 144 -5.93 -9.08 26.87
C MET A 144 -4.58 -9.76 26.61
N ILE A 145 -4.38 -11.00 27.11
CA ILE A 145 -3.16 -11.77 26.82
C ILE A 145 -3.06 -12.09 25.33
N CYS A 146 -4.17 -12.47 24.68
CA CYS A 146 -4.22 -12.68 23.24
C CYS A 146 -3.83 -11.43 22.44
N PHE A 147 -4.24 -10.24 22.90
CA PHE A 147 -3.79 -8.98 22.30
C PHE A 147 -2.26 -8.82 22.37
N ILE A 148 -1.64 -9.12 23.51
CA ILE A 148 -0.18 -9.04 23.67
C ILE A 148 0.52 -9.99 22.69
N ILE A 149 0.01 -11.22 22.55
CA ILE A 149 0.56 -12.19 21.58
C ILE A 149 0.42 -11.65 20.15
N ALA A 150 -0.77 -11.16 19.77
CA ALA A 150 -1.01 -10.59 18.45
C ALA A 150 -0.13 -9.37 18.17
N PHE A 151 0.13 -8.55 19.19
CA PHE A 151 1.00 -7.38 19.12
C PHE A 151 2.45 -7.75 18.88
N ILE A 152 3.00 -8.70 19.64
CA ILE A 152 4.38 -9.17 19.47
C ILE A 152 4.58 -9.78 18.07
N PHE A 153 3.59 -10.54 17.58
CA PHE A 153 3.63 -11.11 16.24
C PHE A 153 3.61 -10.05 15.13
N ASP A 154 2.75 -9.02 15.26
CA ASP A 154 2.69 -7.92 14.29
C ASP A 154 4.03 -7.18 14.21
N GLU A 155 4.59 -6.80 15.37
CA GLU A 155 5.84 -6.05 15.47
C GLU A 155 7.04 -6.84 14.93
N SER A 156 7.10 -8.13 15.22
CA SER A 156 8.25 -8.96 14.88
C SER A 156 8.25 -9.45 13.44
N PHE A 157 7.08 -9.85 12.92
CA PHE A 157 7.01 -10.53 11.62
C PHE A 157 6.26 -9.70 10.58
N ASN A 158 5.04 -9.28 10.91
CA ASN A 158 4.13 -8.70 9.94
C ASN A 158 4.60 -7.32 9.47
N ARG A 159 5.00 -6.45 10.42
CA ARG A 159 5.53 -5.12 10.14
C ARG A 159 6.81 -5.18 9.31
N ARG A 160 7.76 -6.03 9.70
CA ARG A 160 9.03 -6.19 8.97
C ARG A 160 8.77 -6.63 7.53
N SER A 161 7.90 -7.62 7.34
CA SER A 161 7.54 -8.13 6.01
C SER A 161 6.84 -7.07 5.16
N GLN A 162 5.93 -6.28 5.74
CA GLN A 162 5.24 -5.21 5.02
C GLN A 162 6.19 -4.09 4.61
N ILE A 163 7.12 -3.70 5.48
CA ILE A 163 8.16 -2.71 5.16
C ILE A 163 9.04 -3.22 4.02
N ILE A 164 9.49 -4.48 4.06
CA ILE A 164 10.31 -5.08 3.01
C ILE A 164 9.54 -5.14 1.68
N LYS A 165 8.25 -5.53 1.70
CA LYS A 165 7.41 -5.56 0.49
C LYS A 165 7.24 -4.15 -0.11
N LEU A 166 6.96 -3.15 0.74
CA LEU A 166 6.87 -1.75 0.31
C LEU A 166 8.21 -1.26 -0.26
N GLN A 167 9.32 -1.56 0.41
CA GLN A 167 10.65 -1.21 -0.11
C GLN A 167 10.92 -1.89 -1.46
N ARG A 168 10.58 -3.16 -1.65
CA ARG A 168 10.76 -3.85 -2.94
C ARG A 168 9.92 -3.24 -4.06
N TYR A 169 8.63 -2.97 -3.79
CA TYR A 169 7.71 -2.40 -4.77
C TYR A 169 8.18 -1.05 -5.30
N TYR A 170 8.87 -0.26 -4.47
CA TYR A 170 9.29 1.09 -4.87
C TYR A 170 10.79 1.24 -5.15
N SER A 171 11.64 0.33 -4.66
CA SER A 171 13.06 0.27 -5.04
C SER A 171 13.27 -0.38 -6.40
N ASN A 172 12.30 -1.17 -6.88
CA ASN A 172 12.37 -1.77 -8.21
C ASN A 172 11.27 -1.18 -9.13
N PRO A 173 11.60 -0.27 -10.07
CA PRO A 173 10.63 0.24 -11.04
C PRO A 173 10.05 -0.85 -11.95
N GLU A 174 10.64 -2.05 -11.96
CA GLU A 174 10.19 -3.26 -12.67
C GLU A 174 9.02 -3.99 -11.99
N SER A 175 8.68 -3.68 -10.72
CA SER A 175 7.69 -4.47 -9.95
C SER A 175 6.21 -4.18 -10.27
N LYS A 176 5.92 -3.20 -11.13
CA LYS A 176 4.55 -2.92 -11.60
C LYS A 176 3.94 -4.07 -12.41
N GLU A 177 4.76 -4.97 -12.95
CA GLU A 177 4.30 -6.06 -13.84
C GLU A 177 3.89 -7.35 -13.11
N GLU A 178 4.35 -7.58 -11.87
CA GLU A 178 4.03 -8.83 -11.15
C GLU A 178 2.68 -8.76 -10.42
N THR A 179 2.28 -7.59 -9.91
CA THR A 179 1.04 -7.46 -9.11
C THR A 179 -0.24 -7.57 -9.96
N GLN A 180 -0.19 -7.18 -11.24
CA GLN A 180 -1.33 -7.40 -12.16
C GLN A 180 -1.52 -8.87 -12.56
N LYS A 181 -0.50 -9.73 -12.38
CA LYS A 181 -0.66 -11.17 -12.59
C LYS A 181 -1.26 -11.86 -11.38
N GLU A 182 -0.79 -11.56 -10.17
CA GLU A 182 -1.35 -12.17 -8.95
C GLU A 182 -2.82 -11.77 -8.70
N GLU A 183 -3.22 -10.53 -8.98
CA GLU A 183 -4.60 -10.06 -8.76
C GLU A 183 -5.60 -10.60 -9.81
N ASN A 184 -5.13 -10.95 -11.02
CA ASN A 184 -5.93 -11.60 -12.06
C ASN A 184 -6.02 -13.13 -11.90
N ASP A 185 -5.02 -13.77 -11.30
CA ASP A 185 -5.06 -15.22 -11.02
C ASP A 185 -5.95 -15.57 -9.81
N GLU A 186 -6.12 -14.65 -8.84
CA GLU A 186 -7.06 -14.84 -7.71
C GLU A 186 -8.53 -14.56 -8.06
N THR A 187 -8.83 -13.89 -9.19
CA THR A 187 -10.21 -13.62 -9.63
C THR A 187 -10.75 -14.64 -10.65
N HIS A 188 -9.92 -15.60 -11.08
CA HIS A 188 -10.30 -16.66 -12.03
C HIS A 188 -10.16 -18.10 -11.47
N SER A 189 -10.00 -18.27 -10.15
CA SER A 189 -10.07 -19.58 -9.48
C SER A 189 -11.36 -19.77 -8.68
#